data_AF-A8FG99-F1
#
_entry.id   AF-A8FG99-F1
#
_cell.length_a   1.000
_cell.length_b   1.000
_cell.length_c   1.000
_cell.angle_alpha   90.00
_cell.angle_beta   90.00
_cell.angle_gamma   90.00
#
_symmetry.space_group_name_H-M   'P 1'
#
loop_
_entity.id
_entity.type
_entity.pdbx_description
1 polymer ?
#
loop_
_entity_poly.entity_id
_entity_poly.type
_entity_poly.pdbx_seq_one_letter_code
_entity_poly.pdbx_strand_id
1 'polypeptide(L)'
;MKTSTTVQTKDRIIEAAIRLFNQKGFSGTSVREIAKEANVNVAHISYYFQGKGGLLEQLVSEFYEGYIHMIESHIHHMETRHAKECLLHVVFDILSYQHKHRQLTRFVYREVTIDSTLVREIMSTYLTKEKYLFQLIIEKGKSTHVICEQLSISSFMIQLKSLLMMPYLQPQYLMEVLYLNPNEPYFYQTYFKELSRSLHHLLELKKPALDSHLKLMMSSN
;
A
#
# COMPACT_ATOMS: atom_id res chain seq x y z
N MET A 1 14.91 -33.90 -5.76
CA MET A 1 15.62 -32.59 -5.65
C MET A 1 15.40 -31.67 -6.87
N LYS A 2 14.15 -31.46 -7.37
CA LYS A 2 13.87 -30.54 -8.50
C LYS A 2 13.30 -29.17 -8.08
N THR A 3 12.97 -29.00 -6.81
CA THR A 3 12.26 -27.82 -6.26
C THR A 3 13.16 -26.60 -6.03
N SER A 4 14.48 -26.76 -5.91
CA SER A 4 15.40 -25.64 -5.64
C SER A 4 15.66 -24.76 -6.87
N THR A 5 15.78 -25.35 -8.06
CA THR A 5 16.16 -24.62 -9.29
C THR A 5 14.98 -23.85 -9.91
N THR A 6 13.76 -24.36 -9.74
CA THR A 6 12.54 -23.71 -10.25
C THR A 6 12.19 -22.46 -9.44
N VAL A 7 12.33 -22.51 -8.11
CA VAL A 7 12.15 -21.35 -7.21
C VAL A 7 13.15 -20.25 -7.58
N GLN A 8 14.43 -20.58 -7.73
CA GLN A 8 15.45 -19.61 -8.15
C GLN A 8 15.18 -18.97 -9.52
N THR A 9 14.56 -19.72 -10.45
CA THR A 9 14.20 -19.18 -11.77
C THR A 9 13.04 -18.19 -11.67
N LYS A 10 12.02 -18.51 -10.87
CA LYS A 10 10.86 -17.64 -10.62
C LYS A 10 11.32 -16.31 -9.99
N ASP A 11 12.16 -16.38 -8.98
CA ASP A 11 12.66 -15.21 -8.25
C ASP A 11 13.48 -14.29 -9.16
N ARG A 12 14.37 -14.85 -9.98
CA ARG A 12 15.14 -14.08 -10.97
C ARG A 12 14.25 -13.36 -11.98
N ILE A 13 13.15 -13.97 -12.41
CA ILE A 13 12.18 -13.33 -13.31
C ILE A 13 11.48 -12.17 -12.59
N ILE A 14 11.05 -12.36 -11.34
CA ILE A 14 10.41 -11.32 -10.52
C ILE A 14 11.33 -10.13 -10.33
N GLU A 15 12.58 -10.36 -9.93
CA GLU A 15 13.58 -9.30 -9.73
C GLU A 15 13.86 -8.51 -11.02
N ALA A 16 14.04 -9.21 -12.13
CA ALA A 16 14.25 -8.60 -13.44
C ALA A 16 13.03 -7.76 -13.88
N ALA A 17 11.83 -8.27 -13.65
CA ALA A 17 10.60 -7.58 -14.00
C ALA A 17 10.39 -6.31 -13.16
N ILE A 18 10.56 -6.38 -11.83
CA ILE A 18 10.47 -5.22 -10.94
C ILE A 18 11.45 -4.13 -11.39
N ARG A 19 12.69 -4.51 -11.70
CA ARG A 19 13.73 -3.57 -12.18
C ARG A 19 13.32 -2.90 -13.49
N LEU A 20 12.97 -3.69 -14.49
CA LEU A 20 12.61 -3.16 -15.82
C LEU A 20 11.31 -2.35 -15.80
N PHE A 21 10.29 -2.79 -15.07
CA PHE A 21 9.04 -2.04 -14.93
C PHE A 21 9.23 -0.71 -14.22
N ASN A 22 10.10 -0.62 -13.21
CA ASN A 22 10.43 0.66 -12.60
C ASN A 22 11.15 1.62 -13.55
N GLN A 23 11.99 1.11 -14.45
CA GLN A 23 12.79 1.90 -15.39
C GLN A 23 12.00 2.33 -16.64
N LYS A 24 11.25 1.41 -17.25
CA LYS A 24 10.62 1.57 -18.56
C LYS A 24 9.08 1.61 -18.50
N GLY A 25 8.49 1.35 -17.33
CA GLY A 25 7.05 1.11 -17.19
C GLY A 25 6.63 -0.28 -17.66
N PHE A 26 5.40 -0.67 -17.31
CA PHE A 26 4.82 -1.95 -17.72
C PHE A 26 4.69 -2.07 -19.24
N SER A 27 4.09 -1.07 -19.89
CA SER A 27 3.89 -1.05 -21.36
C SER A 27 5.21 -1.04 -22.14
N GLY A 28 6.21 -0.31 -21.66
CA GLY A 28 7.54 -0.18 -22.28
C GLY A 28 8.48 -1.37 -22.10
N THR A 29 8.06 -2.40 -21.36
CA THR A 29 8.86 -3.60 -21.10
C THR A 29 8.28 -4.82 -21.84
N SER A 30 9.14 -5.56 -22.54
CA SER A 30 8.77 -6.81 -23.21
C SER A 30 9.17 -8.06 -22.42
N VAL A 31 8.47 -9.17 -22.67
CA VAL A 31 8.77 -10.49 -22.07
C VAL A 31 10.18 -10.97 -22.41
N ARG A 32 10.68 -10.60 -23.61
CA ARG A 32 12.04 -10.93 -24.07
C ARG A 32 13.12 -10.18 -23.28
N GLU A 33 12.88 -8.90 -22.98
CA GLU A 33 13.80 -8.12 -22.15
C GLU A 33 13.88 -8.67 -20.73
N ILE A 34 12.73 -9.03 -20.15
CA ILE A 34 12.68 -9.66 -18.81
C ILE A 34 13.45 -10.98 -18.81
N ALA A 35 13.24 -11.85 -19.82
CA ALA A 35 13.96 -13.12 -19.91
C ALA A 35 15.47 -12.94 -20.05
N LYS A 36 15.89 -11.96 -20.85
CA LYS A 36 17.30 -11.60 -21.04
C LYS A 36 17.93 -11.10 -19.75
N GLU A 37 17.28 -10.17 -19.06
CA GLU A 37 17.73 -9.60 -17.79
C GLU A 37 17.79 -10.67 -16.68
N ALA A 38 16.77 -11.54 -16.61
CA ALA A 38 16.75 -12.65 -15.68
C ALA A 38 17.73 -13.77 -16.07
N ASN A 39 18.33 -13.74 -17.27
CA ASN A 39 19.14 -14.81 -17.87
C ASN A 39 18.44 -16.19 -17.84
N VAL A 40 17.23 -16.22 -18.38
CA VAL A 40 16.37 -17.41 -18.51
C VAL A 40 15.78 -17.53 -19.91
N ASN A 41 15.26 -18.70 -20.26
CA ASN A 41 14.50 -18.87 -21.49
C ASN A 41 13.16 -18.10 -21.39
N VAL A 42 12.77 -17.37 -22.45
CA VAL A 42 11.48 -16.66 -22.55
C VAL A 42 10.30 -17.58 -22.24
N ALA A 43 10.37 -18.86 -22.62
CA ALA A 43 9.33 -19.85 -22.35
C ALA A 43 9.05 -20.03 -20.84
N HIS A 44 10.03 -19.79 -19.96
CA HIS A 44 9.82 -19.85 -18.51
C HIS A 44 8.84 -18.77 -18.03
N ILE A 45 8.82 -17.58 -18.64
CA ILE A 45 7.89 -16.53 -18.22
C ILE A 45 6.46 -16.90 -18.57
N SER A 46 6.24 -17.44 -19.77
CA SER A 46 4.92 -17.97 -20.14
C SER A 46 4.50 -19.14 -19.24
N TYR A 47 5.44 -20.05 -18.94
CA TYR A 47 5.18 -21.21 -18.09
C TYR A 47 4.79 -20.83 -16.65
N TYR A 48 5.55 -19.93 -16.01
CA TYR A 48 5.33 -19.58 -14.59
C TYR A 48 4.26 -18.51 -14.38
N PHE A 49 4.08 -17.60 -15.33
CA PHE A 49 3.31 -16.37 -15.13
C PHE A 49 2.28 -16.10 -16.23
N GLN A 50 2.08 -17.01 -17.18
CA GLN A 50 1.16 -16.79 -18.30
C GLN A 50 1.46 -15.50 -19.09
N GLY A 51 2.74 -15.12 -19.15
CA GLY A 51 3.23 -13.93 -19.85
C GLY A 51 3.29 -12.68 -18.97
N LYS A 52 3.28 -11.50 -19.61
CA LYS A 52 3.49 -10.22 -18.92
C LYS A 52 2.32 -9.83 -18.00
N GLY A 53 1.10 -10.14 -18.41
CA GLY A 53 -0.13 -9.86 -17.66
C GLY A 53 -0.20 -10.64 -16.35
N GLY A 54 -0.04 -11.96 -16.38
CA GLY A 54 -0.04 -12.76 -15.15
C GLY A 54 1.20 -12.52 -14.28
N LEU A 55 2.31 -12.03 -14.84
CA LEU A 55 3.43 -11.52 -14.04
C LEU A 55 3.05 -10.25 -13.27
N LEU A 56 2.33 -9.32 -13.90
CA LEU A 56 1.79 -8.14 -13.22
C LEU A 56 0.80 -8.54 -12.12
N GLU A 57 -0.13 -9.44 -12.43
CA GLU A 57 -1.08 -9.99 -11.45
C GLU A 57 -0.35 -10.55 -10.23
N GLN A 58 0.63 -11.42 -10.43
CA GLN A 58 1.43 -12.00 -9.35
C GLN A 58 2.11 -10.92 -8.49
N LEU A 59 2.72 -9.90 -9.10
CA LEU A 59 3.43 -8.84 -8.38
C LEU A 59 2.46 -7.96 -7.56
N VAL A 60 1.30 -7.62 -8.11
CA VAL A 60 0.29 -6.83 -7.41
C VAL A 60 -0.32 -7.64 -6.26
N SER A 61 -0.66 -8.90 -6.51
CA SER A 61 -1.22 -9.79 -5.49
C SER A 61 -0.23 -10.04 -4.35
N GLU A 62 1.02 -10.36 -4.65
CA GLU A 62 2.08 -10.55 -3.64
C GLU A 62 2.29 -9.30 -2.78
N PHE A 63 2.28 -8.11 -3.42
CA PHE A 63 2.38 -6.85 -2.69
C PHE A 63 1.22 -6.67 -1.70
N TYR A 64 -0.02 -6.85 -2.15
CA TYR A 64 -1.20 -6.63 -1.32
C TYR A 64 -1.45 -7.73 -0.30
N GLU A 65 -1.04 -8.98 -0.57
CA GLU A 65 -1.04 -10.06 0.42
C GLU A 65 -0.14 -9.70 1.60
N GLY A 66 1.11 -9.29 1.34
CA GLY A 66 2.02 -8.85 2.40
C GLY A 66 1.51 -7.61 3.14
N TYR A 67 0.92 -6.65 2.41
CA TYR A 67 0.31 -5.46 3.00
C TYR A 67 -0.85 -5.79 3.95
N ILE A 68 -1.78 -6.64 3.50
CA ILE A 68 -2.94 -7.07 4.30
C ILE A 68 -2.46 -7.88 5.51
N HIS A 69 -1.43 -8.72 5.34
CA HIS A 69 -0.86 -9.47 6.44
C HIS A 69 -0.35 -8.57 7.58
N MET A 70 0.21 -7.38 7.25
CA MET A 70 0.60 -6.40 8.28
C MET A 70 -0.60 -5.97 9.13
N ILE A 71 -1.78 -5.80 8.53
CA ILE A 71 -3.00 -5.43 9.26
C ILE A 71 -3.52 -6.60 10.10
N GLU A 72 -3.62 -7.80 9.49
CA GLU A 72 -4.16 -9.00 10.15
C GLU A 72 -3.33 -9.42 11.37
N SER A 73 -2.00 -9.30 11.29
CA SER A 73 -1.09 -9.69 12.37
C SER A 73 -1.35 -8.95 13.68
N HIS A 74 -1.88 -7.72 13.63
CA HIS A 74 -2.22 -6.95 14.83
C HIS A 74 -3.67 -7.14 15.29
N ILE A 75 -4.57 -7.55 14.40
CA ILE A 75 -5.98 -7.77 14.74
C ILE A 75 -6.15 -8.90 15.75
N HIS A 76 -5.38 -9.97 15.62
CA HIS A 76 -5.40 -11.08 16.59
C HIS A 76 -5.01 -10.67 18.01
N HIS A 77 -4.26 -9.57 18.16
CA HIS A 77 -3.84 -9.05 19.47
C HIS A 77 -4.77 -7.95 20.01
N MET A 78 -5.83 -7.62 19.28
CA MET A 78 -6.71 -6.51 19.66
C MET A 78 -7.28 -6.71 21.06
N GLU A 79 -7.64 -7.91 21.50
CA GLU A 79 -8.20 -8.16 22.85
C GLU A 79 -7.35 -7.58 23.99
N THR A 80 -6.02 -7.56 23.81
CA THR A 80 -5.05 -7.17 24.84
C THR A 80 -4.51 -5.75 24.70
N ARG A 81 -4.73 -5.09 23.56
CA ARG A 81 -4.16 -3.76 23.26
C ARG A 81 -5.23 -2.69 23.07
N HIS A 82 -4.86 -1.43 23.36
CA HIS A 82 -5.69 -0.28 23.02
C HIS A 82 -5.79 -0.13 21.50
N ALA A 83 -6.98 0.19 20.99
CA ALA A 83 -7.23 0.26 19.54
C ALA A 83 -6.34 1.29 18.81
N LYS A 84 -6.05 2.42 19.46
CA LYS A 84 -5.16 3.47 18.93
C LYS A 84 -3.71 2.99 18.78
N GLU A 85 -3.21 2.29 19.79
CA GLU A 85 -1.86 1.70 19.76
C GLU A 85 -1.77 0.60 18.70
N CYS A 86 -2.79 -0.27 18.61
CA CYS A 86 -2.92 -1.25 17.55
C CYS A 86 -2.84 -0.60 16.16
N LEU A 87 -3.57 0.50 15.95
CA LEU A 87 -3.55 1.22 14.68
C LEU A 87 -2.17 1.78 14.36
N LEU A 88 -1.50 2.39 15.34
CA LEU A 88 -0.15 2.94 15.16
C LEU A 88 0.87 1.85 14.80
N HIS A 89 0.78 0.67 15.43
CA HIS A 89 1.62 -0.47 15.06
C HIS A 89 1.35 -0.98 13.65
N VAL A 90 0.08 -1.11 13.26
CA VAL A 90 -0.29 -1.47 11.88
C VAL A 90 0.33 -0.49 10.88
N VAL A 91 0.20 0.83 11.13
CA VAL A 91 0.75 1.85 10.24
C VAL A 91 2.28 1.79 10.17
N PHE A 92 2.95 1.58 11.31
CA PHE A 92 4.40 1.42 11.36
C PHE A 92 4.88 0.22 10.54
N ASP A 93 4.23 -0.93 10.70
CA ASP A 93 4.61 -2.16 10.00
C ASP A 93 4.31 -2.09 8.50
N ILE A 94 3.21 -1.42 8.11
CA ILE A 94 2.94 -1.10 6.70
C ILE A 94 4.06 -0.25 6.11
N LEU A 95 4.49 0.82 6.80
CA LEU A 95 5.57 1.69 6.32
C LEU A 95 6.89 0.94 6.20
N SER A 96 7.20 0.09 7.19
CA SER A 96 8.38 -0.78 7.19
C SER A 96 8.36 -1.76 6.01
N TYR A 97 7.24 -2.46 5.80
CA TYR A 97 7.03 -3.38 4.69
C TYR A 97 7.19 -2.68 3.34
N GLN A 98 6.52 -1.54 3.16
CA GLN A 98 6.59 -0.78 1.92
C GLN A 98 8.01 -0.29 1.62
N HIS A 99 8.77 0.10 2.64
CA HIS A 99 10.16 0.55 2.51
C HIS A 99 11.10 -0.62 2.18
N LYS A 100 10.95 -1.76 2.87
CA LYS A 100 11.70 -3.00 2.58
C LYS A 100 11.48 -3.47 1.14
N HIS A 101 10.25 -3.34 0.64
CA HIS A 101 9.87 -3.72 -0.73
C HIS A 101 9.74 -2.50 -1.66
N ARG A 102 10.52 -1.44 -1.43
CA ARG A 102 10.36 -0.12 -2.09
C ARG A 102 10.20 -0.15 -3.61
N GLN A 103 10.99 -0.96 -4.32
CA GLN A 103 10.90 -1.04 -5.79
C GLN A 103 9.56 -1.63 -6.23
N LEU A 104 9.10 -2.69 -5.56
CA LEU A 104 7.80 -3.29 -5.80
C LEU A 104 6.68 -2.30 -5.42
N THR A 105 6.74 -1.70 -4.23
CA THR A 105 5.77 -0.70 -3.76
C THR A 105 5.59 0.45 -4.76
N ARG A 106 6.71 1.04 -5.21
CA ARG A 106 6.70 2.13 -6.19
C ARG A 106 6.07 1.71 -7.51
N PHE A 107 6.39 0.51 -7.99
CA PHE A 107 5.82 -0.02 -9.22
C PHE A 107 4.30 -0.22 -9.08
N VAL A 108 3.87 -0.96 -8.05
CA VAL A 108 2.45 -1.27 -7.83
C VAL A 108 1.63 0.01 -7.69
N TYR A 109 2.09 0.98 -6.88
CA TYR A 109 1.36 2.24 -6.73
C TYR A 109 1.26 3.09 -8.00
N ARG A 110 2.23 3.00 -8.91
CA ARG A 110 2.10 3.63 -10.23
C ARG A 110 1.12 2.87 -11.12
N GLU A 111 1.20 1.55 -11.14
CA GLU A 111 0.39 0.73 -12.04
C GLU A 111 -1.09 0.70 -11.63
N VAL A 112 -1.41 0.68 -10.32
CA VAL A 112 -2.81 0.68 -9.86
C VAL A 112 -3.55 1.99 -10.14
N THR A 113 -2.84 3.06 -10.54
CA THR A 113 -3.47 4.29 -11.03
C THR A 113 -3.96 4.17 -12.48
N ILE A 114 -3.56 3.11 -13.18
CA ILE A 114 -4.01 2.81 -14.53
C ILE A 114 -5.29 1.98 -14.43
N ASP A 115 -6.36 2.47 -15.05
CA ASP A 115 -7.64 1.79 -15.06
C ASP A 115 -7.64 0.62 -16.06
N SER A 116 -7.27 -0.57 -15.57
CA SER A 116 -7.32 -1.81 -16.32
C SER A 116 -8.23 -2.84 -15.66
N THR A 117 -8.82 -3.74 -16.45
CA THR A 117 -9.70 -4.81 -15.93
C THR A 117 -8.99 -5.65 -14.87
N LEU A 118 -7.74 -6.05 -15.14
CA LEU A 118 -6.92 -6.82 -14.21
C LEU A 118 -6.75 -6.10 -12.87
N VAL A 119 -6.36 -4.82 -12.91
CA VAL A 119 -6.22 -4.02 -11.68
C VAL A 119 -7.54 -3.91 -10.94
N ARG A 120 -8.66 -3.63 -11.62
CA ARG A 120 -9.98 -3.52 -10.96
C ARG A 120 -10.38 -4.81 -10.25
N GLU A 121 -10.21 -5.96 -10.92
CA GLU A 121 -10.57 -7.27 -10.37
C GLU A 121 -9.74 -7.57 -9.11
N ILE A 122 -8.41 -7.45 -9.21
CA ILE A 122 -7.49 -7.69 -8.10
C ILE A 122 -7.77 -6.72 -6.94
N MET A 123 -7.85 -5.42 -7.23
CA MET A 123 -8.00 -4.38 -6.22
C MET A 123 -9.33 -4.47 -5.47
N SER A 124 -10.42 -4.89 -6.12
CA SER A 124 -11.73 -5.01 -5.47
C SER A 124 -11.71 -5.93 -4.24
N THR A 125 -10.94 -7.02 -4.34
CA THR A 125 -10.75 -8.01 -3.26
C THR A 125 -9.97 -7.40 -2.10
N TYR A 126 -8.81 -6.79 -2.39
CA TYR A 126 -7.93 -6.24 -1.36
C TYR A 126 -8.52 -4.99 -0.69
N LEU A 127 -9.19 -4.11 -1.42
CA LEU A 127 -9.80 -2.89 -0.86
C LEU A 127 -10.98 -3.23 0.07
N THR A 128 -11.81 -4.21 -0.31
CA THR A 128 -12.89 -4.70 0.56
C THR A 128 -12.32 -5.26 1.86
N LYS A 129 -11.27 -6.09 1.77
CA LYS A 129 -10.61 -6.67 2.94
C LYS A 129 -9.94 -5.60 3.81
N GLU A 130 -9.19 -4.69 3.21
CA GLU A 130 -8.55 -3.55 3.89
C GLU A 130 -9.58 -2.72 4.68
N LYS A 131 -10.70 -2.35 4.03
CA LYS A 131 -11.79 -1.61 4.67
C LYS A 131 -12.36 -2.37 5.87
N TYR A 132 -12.63 -3.65 5.73
CA TYR A 132 -13.16 -4.48 6.81
C TYR A 132 -12.21 -4.51 8.02
N LEU A 133 -10.92 -4.76 7.77
CA LEU A 133 -9.91 -4.87 8.82
C LEU A 133 -9.72 -3.55 9.60
N PHE A 134 -9.65 -2.41 8.90
CA PHE A 134 -9.60 -1.12 9.59
C PHE A 134 -10.90 -0.79 10.31
N GLN A 135 -12.05 -1.18 9.75
CA GLN A 135 -13.33 -0.98 10.42
C GLN A 135 -13.39 -1.69 11.77
N LEU A 136 -12.84 -2.91 11.90
CA LEU A 136 -12.74 -3.60 13.19
C LEU A 136 -11.96 -2.76 14.22
N ILE A 137 -10.80 -2.22 13.83
CA ILE A 137 -9.95 -1.41 14.71
C ILE A 137 -10.66 -0.12 15.13
N ILE A 138 -11.27 0.58 14.17
CA ILE A 138 -11.97 1.84 14.43
C ILE A 138 -13.19 1.63 15.32
N GLU A 139 -14.04 0.63 15.05
CA GLU A 139 -15.24 0.36 15.86
C GLU A 139 -14.88 -0.04 17.30
N LYS A 140 -13.79 -0.81 17.49
CA LYS A 140 -13.27 -1.07 18.85
C LYS A 140 -12.80 0.20 19.54
N GLY A 141 -12.13 1.10 18.82
CA GLY A 141 -11.69 2.38 19.38
C GLY A 141 -12.85 3.29 19.76
N LYS A 142 -13.95 3.25 19.00
CA LYS A 142 -15.18 4.00 19.31
C LYS A 142 -15.88 3.44 20.55
N SER A 143 -16.03 2.12 20.67
CA SER A 143 -16.68 1.50 21.83
C SER A 143 -15.92 1.71 23.14
N THR A 144 -14.62 1.97 23.07
CA THR A 144 -13.76 2.30 24.22
C THR A 144 -13.56 3.81 24.41
N HIS A 145 -14.23 4.64 23.61
CA HIS A 145 -14.12 6.11 23.60
C HIS A 145 -12.70 6.67 23.39
N VAL A 146 -11.77 5.87 22.85
CA VAL A 146 -10.40 6.29 22.52
C VAL A 146 -10.32 6.91 21.11
N ILE A 147 -11.26 6.54 20.24
CA ILE A 147 -11.43 7.13 18.89
C ILE A 147 -12.77 7.86 18.85
N CYS A 148 -12.78 9.03 18.20
CA CYS A 148 -13.98 9.81 17.99
C CYS A 148 -15.12 8.99 17.35
N GLU A 149 -16.29 8.96 18.00
CA GLU A 149 -17.47 8.23 17.53
C GLU A 149 -17.93 8.68 16.14
N GLN A 150 -17.76 9.98 15.83
CA GLN A 150 -18.17 10.58 14.57
C GLN A 150 -17.16 10.39 13.44
N LEU A 151 -16.03 9.71 13.67
CA LEU A 151 -15.05 9.43 12.63
C LEU A 151 -15.67 8.58 11.52
N SER A 152 -15.68 9.11 10.30
CA SER A 152 -16.05 8.39 9.09
C SER A 152 -14.90 7.47 8.67
N ILE A 153 -15.19 6.17 8.53
CA ILE A 153 -14.22 5.19 8.04
C ILE A 153 -13.69 5.58 6.66
N SER A 154 -14.54 6.10 5.77
CA SER A 154 -14.14 6.49 4.42
C SER A 154 -13.15 7.66 4.45
N SER A 155 -13.43 8.68 5.26
CA SER A 155 -12.54 9.84 5.41
C SER A 155 -11.20 9.46 6.03
N PHE A 156 -11.23 8.55 7.02
CA PHE A 156 -10.04 7.98 7.61
C PHE A 156 -9.18 7.25 6.57
N MET A 157 -9.80 6.33 5.82
CA MET A 157 -9.13 5.52 4.81
C MET A 157 -8.49 6.37 3.71
N ILE A 158 -9.20 7.37 3.19
CA ILE A 158 -8.68 8.28 2.15
C ILE A 158 -7.43 9.01 2.63
N GLN A 159 -7.48 9.58 3.85
CA GLN A 159 -6.35 10.31 4.42
C GLN A 159 -5.16 9.38 4.70
N LEU A 160 -5.40 8.25 5.36
CA LEU A 160 -4.36 7.27 5.65
C LEU A 160 -3.69 6.78 4.36
N LYS A 161 -4.48 6.42 3.34
CA LYS A 161 -3.94 5.91 2.08
C LYS A 161 -3.11 6.97 1.34
N SER A 162 -3.58 8.22 1.32
CA SER A 162 -2.85 9.34 0.72
C SER A 162 -1.48 9.53 1.37
N LEU A 163 -1.44 9.49 2.71
CA LEU A 163 -0.20 9.61 3.48
C LEU A 163 0.75 8.42 3.26
N LEU A 164 0.23 7.18 3.24
CA LEU A 164 1.04 5.98 2.99
C LEU A 164 1.65 5.94 1.58
N MET A 165 0.95 6.46 0.57
CA MET A 165 1.40 6.42 -0.84
C MET A 165 2.34 7.57 -1.21
N MET A 166 2.32 8.68 -0.47
CA MET A 166 3.07 9.90 -0.76
C MET A 166 4.57 9.67 -1.03
N PRO A 167 5.31 8.86 -0.24
CA PRO A 167 6.75 8.65 -0.45
C PRO A 167 7.11 8.01 -1.80
N TYR A 168 6.15 7.34 -2.43
CA TYR A 168 6.36 6.53 -3.64
C TYR A 168 5.82 7.21 -4.90
N LEU A 169 4.76 8.01 -4.76
CA LEU A 169 4.16 8.76 -5.88
C LEU A 169 4.70 10.18 -6.01
N GLN A 170 4.99 10.86 -4.89
CA GLN A 170 5.44 12.25 -4.87
C GLN A 170 6.70 12.44 -3.99
N PRO A 171 7.78 11.68 -4.22
CA PRO A 171 8.99 11.75 -3.40
C PRO A 171 9.63 13.14 -3.38
N GLN A 172 9.48 13.93 -4.45
CA GLN A 172 10.01 15.29 -4.52
C GLN A 172 9.38 16.22 -3.48
N TYR A 173 8.09 16.04 -3.14
CA TYR A 173 7.48 16.85 -2.08
C TYR A 173 8.11 16.55 -0.72
N LEU A 174 8.37 15.26 -0.43
CA LEU A 174 9.05 14.88 0.81
C LEU A 174 10.48 15.44 0.85
N MET A 175 11.21 15.41 -0.25
CA MET A 175 12.59 15.90 -0.29
C MET A 175 12.68 17.43 -0.22
N GLU A 176 11.83 18.15 -0.93
CA GLU A 176 11.92 19.61 -1.04
C GLU A 176 11.20 20.34 0.10
N VAL A 177 10.09 19.80 0.61
CA VAL A 177 9.25 20.47 1.62
C VAL A 177 9.53 19.92 3.02
N LEU A 178 9.74 18.61 3.16
CA LEU A 178 9.96 17.97 4.45
C LEU A 178 11.44 17.65 4.71
N TYR A 179 12.31 17.84 3.72
CA TYR A 179 13.73 17.47 3.79
C TYR A 179 13.96 16.00 4.18
N LEU A 180 13.06 15.11 3.74
CA LEU A 180 13.13 13.67 3.99
C LEU A 180 13.43 12.92 2.69
N ASN A 181 14.49 12.12 2.67
CA ASN A 181 14.86 11.30 1.52
C ASN A 181 14.29 9.87 1.65
N PRO A 182 13.35 9.44 0.78
CA PRO A 182 12.74 8.10 0.86
C PRO A 182 13.70 6.93 0.59
N ASN A 183 14.95 7.21 0.21
CA ASN A 183 15.98 6.19 -0.01
C ASN A 183 16.85 5.95 1.22
N GLU A 184 16.70 6.72 2.29
CA GLU A 184 17.46 6.51 3.53
C GLU A 184 16.96 5.28 4.29
N PRO A 185 17.84 4.45 4.90
CA PRO A 185 17.45 3.21 5.58
C PRO A 185 16.43 3.39 6.71
N TYR A 186 16.46 4.53 7.41
CA TYR A 186 15.58 4.83 8.54
C TYR A 186 14.46 5.82 8.18
N PHE A 187 14.27 6.09 6.88
CA PHE A 187 13.26 7.03 6.40
C PHE A 187 11.86 6.73 6.97
N TYR A 188 11.43 5.47 6.93
CA TYR A 188 10.08 5.08 7.35
C TYR A 188 9.82 5.38 8.84
N GLN A 189 10.86 5.32 9.69
CA GLN A 189 10.76 5.63 11.11
C GLN A 189 10.58 7.12 11.34
N THR A 190 11.32 7.95 10.59
CA THR A 190 11.18 9.41 10.64
C THR A 190 9.82 9.84 10.10
N TYR A 191 9.42 9.29 8.95
CA TYR A 191 8.12 9.59 8.34
C TYR A 191 6.93 9.13 9.19
N PHE A 192 7.08 7.99 9.90
CA PHE A 192 6.08 7.54 10.87
C PHE A 192 5.80 8.57 11.96
N LYS A 193 6.79 9.35 12.41
CA LYS A 193 6.56 10.41 13.39
C LYS A 193 5.58 11.46 12.86
N GLU A 194 5.70 11.85 11.59
CA GLU A 194 4.76 12.79 10.96
C GLU A 194 3.36 12.19 10.77
N LEU A 195 3.29 10.93 10.30
CA LEU A 195 2.01 10.22 10.15
C LEU A 195 1.32 10.04 11.50
N SER A 196 2.06 9.68 12.56
CA SER A 196 1.49 9.49 13.88
C SER A 196 0.83 10.77 14.40
N ARG A 197 1.46 11.94 14.22
CA ARG A 197 0.85 13.24 14.60
C ARG A 197 -0.43 13.52 13.83
N SER A 198 -0.41 13.27 12.52
CA SER A 198 -1.58 13.46 11.64
C SER A 198 -2.74 12.53 12.03
N LEU A 199 -2.42 11.26 12.31
CA LEU A 199 -3.39 10.27 12.78
C LEU A 199 -3.94 10.61 14.16
N HIS A 200 -3.10 11.05 15.10
CA HIS A 200 -3.55 11.52 16.40
C HIS A 200 -4.63 12.60 16.27
N HIS A 201 -4.38 13.61 15.44
CA HIS A 201 -5.37 14.66 15.19
C HIS A 201 -6.64 14.09 14.57
N LEU A 202 -6.51 13.25 13.53
CA LEU A 202 -7.64 12.65 12.83
C LEU A 202 -8.55 11.80 13.73
N LEU A 203 -7.98 11.04 14.65
CA LEU A 203 -8.71 10.18 15.58
C LEU A 203 -9.42 10.97 16.70
N GLU A 204 -8.92 12.16 17.02
CA GLU A 204 -9.41 13.04 18.09
C GLU A 204 -10.31 14.17 17.58
N LEU A 205 -10.42 14.35 16.25
CA LEU A 205 -11.25 15.39 15.62
C LEU A 205 -12.70 15.30 16.11
N LYS A 206 -13.09 16.24 16.98
CA LYS A 206 -14.50 16.54 17.23
C LYS A 206 -15.03 17.31 16.03
N LYS A 207 -16.21 16.93 15.55
CA LYS A 207 -16.91 17.50 14.39
C LYS A 207 -16.64 19.01 14.24
N PRO A 208 -16.01 19.50 13.15
CA PRO A 208 -16.20 20.89 12.80
C PRO A 208 -17.68 21.03 12.47
N ALA A 209 -18.38 21.95 13.14
CA ALA A 209 -19.72 22.33 12.70
C ALA A 209 -19.59 22.69 11.22
N LEU A 210 -20.29 21.96 10.33
CA LEU A 210 -20.29 22.30 8.92
C LEU A 210 -20.78 23.74 8.86
N ASP A 211 -19.87 24.67 8.53
CA ASP A 211 -20.18 26.09 8.53
C ASP A 211 -21.42 26.29 7.65
N SER A 212 -22.37 27.07 8.13
CA SER A 212 -23.61 27.41 7.43
C SER A 212 -23.35 27.81 5.98
N HIS A 213 -22.19 28.39 5.71
CA HIS A 213 -21.73 28.78 4.38
C HIS A 213 -21.45 27.59 3.43
N LEU A 214 -20.88 26.49 3.92
CA LEU A 214 -20.62 25.29 3.12
C LEU A 214 -21.91 24.56 2.73
N LYS A 215 -22.93 24.59 3.60
CA LYS A 215 -24.25 24.04 3.28
C LYS A 215 -24.89 24.74 2.09
N LEU A 216 -24.77 26.08 2.00
CA LEU A 216 -25.29 26.88 0.88
C LEU A 216 -24.58 26.56 -0.45
N MET A 217 -23.28 26.28 -0.42
CA MET A 217 -22.54 25.89 -1.63
C MET A 217 -22.92 24.49 -2.13
N MET A 218 -23.24 23.57 -1.22
CA MET A 218 -23.61 22.19 -1.57
C MET A 218 -25.09 22.02 -1.92
N SER A 219 -25.95 22.97 -1.57
CA SER A 219 -27.38 22.98 -1.94
C SER A 219 -27.69 23.71 -3.24
N SER A 220 -26.65 24.23 -3.92
CA SER A 220 -26.76 24.90 -5.21
C SER A 220 -26.40 23.94 -6.34
N ASN A 221 -27.20 22.89 -6.53
CA ASN A 221 -27.25 22.03 -7.72
C ASN A 221 -28.63 21.40 -7.82
#